data_AF-A0A1I2QK29-F1
#
_entry.id   AF-A0A1I2QK29-F1
#
_cell.length_a   1.000
_cell.length_b   1.000
_cell.length_c   1.000
_cell.angle_alpha   90.00
_cell.angle_beta   90.00
_cell.angle_gamma   90.00
#
_symmetry.space_group_name_H-M   'P 1'
#
loop_
_entity.id
_entity.type
_entity.pdbx_description
1 polymer ?
#
loop_
_entity_poly.entity_id
_entity_poly.type
_entity_poly.pdbx_seq_one_letter_code
_entity_poly.pdbx_strand_id
1 'polypeptide(L)'
;MTANYQRLAAERATECGERAAYFDSRLRLFSRTNWITVLIPSLLGVIAGSALFSSTHSVWMGFWVLVAALLGAVHKGLDCDAHQAECRRLVQAYRGFEVRYRTLHQIETPNIVEELRALDSGLAELRESQMATVDA
;
A
#
# COMPACT_ATOMS: atom_id res chain seq x y z
N MET A 1 9.55 -35.95 11.08
CA MET A 1 9.96 -34.55 11.37
C MET A 1 9.54 -33.58 10.27
N THR A 2 9.63 -33.97 8.99
CA THR A 2 9.20 -33.18 7.82
C THR A 2 7.75 -32.67 7.89
N ALA A 3 6.81 -33.47 8.39
CA ALA A 3 5.40 -33.07 8.54
C ALA A 3 5.19 -31.84 9.45
N ASN A 4 6.02 -31.64 10.48
CA ASN A 4 5.93 -30.45 11.34
C ASN A 4 6.39 -29.18 10.61
N TYR A 5 7.43 -29.29 9.79
CA TYR A 5 7.94 -28.18 8.98
C TYR A 5 7.00 -27.82 7.83
N GLN A 6 6.36 -28.82 7.21
CA GLN A 6 5.33 -28.58 6.20
C GLN A 6 4.10 -27.87 6.78
N ARG A 7 3.69 -28.23 8.00
CA ARG A 7 2.60 -27.52 8.70
C ARG A 7 2.99 -26.08 9.03
N LEU A 8 4.22 -25.86 9.50
CA LEU A 8 4.73 -24.51 9.77
C LEU A 8 4.80 -23.66 8.49
N ALA A 9 5.23 -24.25 7.36
CA ALA A 9 5.21 -23.56 6.07
C ALA A 9 3.78 -23.17 5.65
N ALA A 10 2.78 -24.03 5.87
CA ALA A 10 1.38 -23.70 5.59
C ALA A 10 0.87 -22.54 6.45
N GLU A 11 1.20 -22.53 7.74
CA GLU A 11 0.84 -21.44 8.66
C GLU A 11 1.45 -20.10 8.20
N ARG A 12 2.74 -20.11 7.82
CA ARG A 12 3.43 -18.92 7.29
C ARG A 12 2.87 -18.44 5.96
N ALA A 13 2.45 -19.36 5.09
CA ALA A 13 1.80 -18.99 3.84
C ALA A 13 0.49 -18.24 4.10
N THR A 14 -0.35 -18.75 5.01
CA THR A 14 -1.60 -18.09 5.39
C THR A 14 -1.34 -16.71 6.02
N GLU A 15 -0.39 -16.60 6.94
CA GLU A 15 -0.02 -15.33 7.57
C GLU A 15 0.43 -14.28 6.52
N CYS A 16 1.25 -14.69 5.55
CA CYS A 16 1.66 -13.82 4.46
C CYS A 16 0.48 -13.38 3.57
N GLY A 17 -0.45 -14.30 3.29
CA GLY A 17 -1.66 -14.00 2.53
C GLY A 17 -2.57 -12.98 3.23
N GLU A 18 -2.77 -13.15 4.54
CA GLU A 18 -3.55 -12.21 5.37
C GLU A 18 -2.91 -10.81 5.39
N ARG A 19 -1.58 -10.74 5.54
CA ARG A 19 -0.83 -9.47 5.49
C ARG A 19 -0.92 -8.81 4.12
N ALA A 20 -0.79 -9.56 3.04
CA ALA A 20 -0.97 -9.04 1.69
C ALA A 20 -2.39 -8.49 1.48
N ALA A 21 -3.42 -9.18 1.98
CA ALA A 21 -4.81 -8.72 1.90
C ALA A 21 -5.04 -7.43 2.72
N TYR A 22 -4.43 -7.32 3.89
CA TYR A 22 -4.48 -6.10 4.70
C TYR A 22 -3.92 -4.88 3.95
N PHE A 23 -2.72 -4.98 3.38
CA PHE A 23 -2.12 -3.88 2.62
C PHE A 23 -2.85 -3.58 1.32
N ASP A 24 -3.39 -4.60 0.64
CA ASP A 24 -4.24 -4.40 -0.54
C ASP A 24 -5.54 -3.64 -0.21
N SER A 25 -6.17 -3.97 0.92
CA SER A 25 -7.34 -3.23 1.42
C SER A 25 -7.00 -1.78 1.74
N ARG A 26 -5.86 -1.55 2.41
CA ARG A 26 -5.36 -0.19 2.70
C ARG A 26 -5.10 0.60 1.41
N LEU A 27 -4.51 -0.02 0.40
CA LEU A 27 -4.30 0.59 -0.92
C LEU A 27 -5.60 1.01 -1.60
N ARG A 28 -6.66 0.18 -1.52
CA ARG A 28 -7.96 0.53 -2.09
C ARG A 28 -8.61 1.70 -1.37
N LEU A 29 -8.42 1.79 -0.05
CA LEU A 29 -8.90 2.94 0.71
C LEU A 29 -8.15 4.21 0.29
N PHE A 30 -6.82 4.15 0.22
CA PHE A 30 -6.01 5.30 -0.17
C PHE A 30 -6.19 5.69 -1.63
N SER A 31 -6.40 4.77 -2.57
CA SER A 31 -6.66 5.11 -3.97
C SER A 31 -7.96 5.90 -4.12
N ARG A 32 -8.97 5.55 -3.32
CA ARG A 32 -10.25 6.27 -3.26
C ARG A 32 -10.10 7.66 -2.66
N THR A 33 -9.30 7.81 -1.61
CA THR A 33 -9.00 9.11 -1.01
C THR A 33 -8.15 9.98 -1.93
N ASN A 34 -7.17 9.39 -2.63
CA ASN A 34 -6.31 10.09 -3.60
C ASN A 34 -7.14 10.71 -4.74
N TRP A 35 -8.15 9.98 -5.24
CA TRP A 35 -9.09 10.52 -6.23
C TRP A 35 -9.80 11.80 -5.75
N ILE A 36 -10.19 11.85 -4.49
CA ILE A 36 -10.82 13.04 -3.89
C ILE A 36 -9.80 14.18 -3.76
N THR A 37 -8.57 13.89 -3.33
CA THR A 37 -7.57 14.92 -3.04
C THR A 37 -6.77 15.40 -4.25
N VAL A 38 -6.84 14.72 -5.39
CA VAL A 38 -6.14 15.11 -6.63
C VAL A 38 -7.11 15.59 -7.70
N LEU A 39 -8.20 14.86 -7.94
CA LEU A 39 -9.11 15.17 -9.05
C LEU A 39 -10.03 16.35 -8.73
N ILE A 40 -10.54 16.45 -7.50
CA ILE A 40 -11.38 17.59 -7.10
C ILE A 40 -10.57 18.89 -7.12
N PRO A 41 -9.35 18.97 -6.54
CA PRO A 41 -8.56 20.19 -6.63
C PRO A 41 -8.16 20.57 -8.04
N SER A 42 -7.83 19.59 -8.89
CA SER A 42 -7.49 19.85 -10.30
C SER A 42 -8.67 20.42 -11.08
N LEU A 43 -9.87 19.85 -10.92
CA LEU A 43 -11.10 20.34 -11.56
C LEU A 43 -11.48 21.74 -11.05
N LEU A 44 -11.40 21.96 -9.73
CA LEU A 44 -11.68 23.28 -9.14
C LEU A 44 -10.66 24.33 -9.57
N GLY A 45 -9.38 23.97 -9.72
CA GLY A 45 -8.35 24.85 -10.27
C GLY A 45 -8.64 25.27 -11.70
N VAL A 46 -9.08 24.33 -12.56
CA VAL A 46 -9.47 24.64 -13.96
C VAL A 46 -10.70 25.55 -14.00
N ILE A 47 -11.74 25.25 -13.20
CA ILE A 47 -12.96 26.07 -13.12
C ILE A 47 -12.67 27.48 -12.60
N ALA A 48 -11.76 27.60 -11.64
CA ALA A 48 -11.35 28.90 -11.12
C ALA A 48 -10.49 29.69 -12.11
N GLY A 49 -9.56 29.02 -12.79
CA GLY A 49 -8.76 29.62 -13.85
C GLY A 49 -9.62 30.11 -15.01
N SER A 50 -10.65 29.34 -15.41
CA SER A 50 -11.58 29.75 -16.46
C SER A 50 -12.50 30.89 -16.04
N ALA A 51 -12.86 30.98 -14.75
CA ALA A 51 -13.66 32.08 -14.21
C ALA A 51 -12.93 33.42 -14.15
N LEU A 52 -11.59 33.45 -14.20
CA LEU A 52 -10.84 34.69 -14.39
C LEU A 52 -11.12 35.35 -15.76
N PHE A 53 -11.56 34.56 -16.73
CA PHE A 53 -11.93 35.03 -18.06
C PHE A 53 -13.44 35.28 -18.21
N SER A 54 -14.24 35.02 -17.16
CA SER A 54 -15.68 35.34 -17.13
C SER A 54 -15.97 36.52 -16.21
N SER A 55 -17.04 37.26 -16.49
CA SER A 55 -17.45 38.45 -15.71
C SER A 55 -18.13 38.14 -14.37
N THR A 56 -18.13 36.87 -13.96
CA THR A 56 -18.84 36.34 -12.79
C THR A 56 -17.88 36.12 -11.62
N HIS A 57 -17.66 37.17 -10.83
CA HIS A 57 -16.90 37.08 -9.58
C HIS A 57 -17.82 36.63 -8.43
N SER A 58 -17.83 35.33 -8.13
CA SER A 58 -18.57 34.77 -6.98
C SER A 58 -17.61 34.45 -5.83
N VAL A 59 -17.88 34.99 -4.65
CA VAL A 59 -17.12 34.70 -3.41
C VAL A 59 -17.09 33.19 -3.10
N TRP A 60 -18.15 32.47 -3.49
CA TRP A 60 -18.23 31.02 -3.36
C TRP A 60 -17.16 30.28 -4.19
N MET A 61 -16.79 30.80 -5.36
CA MET A 61 -15.73 30.20 -6.19
C MET A 61 -14.37 30.32 -5.50
N GLY A 62 -14.09 31.46 -4.87
CA GLY A 62 -12.86 31.67 -4.10
C GLY A 62 -12.73 30.72 -2.91
N PHE A 63 -13.84 30.45 -2.20
CA PHE A 63 -13.87 29.47 -1.12
C PHE A 63 -13.54 28.04 -1.61
N TRP A 64 -14.14 27.59 -2.71
CA TRP A 64 -13.86 26.27 -3.28
C TRP A 64 -12.42 26.11 -3.77
N VAL A 65 -11.82 27.17 -4.31
CA VAL A 65 -10.40 27.19 -4.68
C VAL A 65 -9.48 27.04 -3.48
N LEU A 66 -9.80 27.72 -2.38
CA LEU A 66 -9.03 27.60 -1.15
C LEU A 66 -9.11 26.18 -0.59
N VAL A 67 -10.31 25.59 -0.56
CA VAL A 67 -10.52 24.20 -0.14
C VAL A 67 -9.75 23.23 -1.04
N ALA A 68 -9.77 23.44 -2.35
CA ALA A 68 -8.98 22.68 -3.31
C ALA A 68 -7.47 22.77 -3.04
N ALA A 69 -6.95 23.98 -2.83
CA ALA A 69 -5.54 24.20 -2.55
C ALA A 69 -5.10 23.55 -1.23
N LEU A 70 -5.95 23.60 -0.18
CA LEU A 70 -5.69 22.91 1.08
C LEU A 70 -5.68 21.39 0.92
N LEU A 71 -6.64 20.82 0.19
CA LEU A 71 -6.67 19.38 -0.11
C LEU A 71 -5.43 18.94 -0.89
N GLY A 72 -5.00 19.73 -1.89
CA GLY A 72 -3.78 19.46 -2.65
C GLY A 72 -2.51 19.56 -1.81
N ALA A 73 -2.42 20.56 -0.93
CA ALA A 73 -1.29 20.72 -0.01
C ALA A 73 -1.22 19.59 1.02
N VAL A 74 -2.36 19.14 1.56
CA VAL A 74 -2.44 18.01 2.49
C VAL A 74 -2.03 16.72 1.78
N HIS A 75 -2.49 16.47 0.56
CA HIS A 75 -2.10 15.30 -0.22
C HIS A 75 -0.59 15.24 -0.48
N LYS A 76 0.00 16.39 -0.84
CA LYS A 76 1.44 16.51 -1.10
C LYS A 76 2.28 16.46 0.18
N GLY A 77 1.75 17.00 1.29
CA GLY A 77 2.42 17.02 2.59
C GLY A 77 2.38 15.69 3.33
N LEU A 78 1.40 14.82 3.06
CA LEU A 78 1.27 13.49 3.66
C LEU A 78 1.94 12.38 2.83
N ASP A 79 2.68 12.73 1.78
CA ASP A 79 3.41 11.82 0.87
C ASP A 79 2.64 10.52 0.54
N CYS A 80 1.35 10.68 0.21
CA CYS A 80 0.45 9.57 0.01
C CYS A 80 0.91 8.64 -1.13
N ASP A 81 1.62 9.18 -2.12
CA ASP A 81 2.19 8.41 -3.22
C ASP A 81 3.34 7.52 -2.76
N ALA A 82 4.22 8.01 -1.89
CA ALA A 82 5.28 7.18 -1.28
C ALA A 82 4.68 6.07 -0.40
N HIS A 83 3.67 6.39 0.41
CA HIS A 83 2.98 5.39 1.23
C HIS A 83 2.27 4.33 0.36
N GLN A 84 1.62 4.74 -0.74
CA GLN A 84 1.01 3.82 -1.69
C GLN A 84 2.04 2.95 -2.41
N ALA A 85 3.18 3.52 -2.83
CA ALA A 85 4.26 2.77 -3.44
C ALA A 85 4.80 1.69 -2.47
N GLU A 86 4.98 2.05 -1.20
CA GLU A 86 5.44 1.13 -0.17
C GLU A 86 4.41 0.03 0.09
N CYS A 87 3.12 0.36 0.21
CA CYS A 87 2.08 -0.65 0.38
C CYS A 87 2.04 -1.62 -0.82
N ARG A 88 2.23 -1.15 -2.06
CA ARG A 88 2.31 -2.03 -3.25
C ARG A 88 3.53 -2.95 -3.18
N ARG A 89 4.69 -2.41 -2.77
CA ARG A 89 5.91 -3.19 -2.55
C ARG A 89 5.68 -4.30 -1.52
N LEU A 90 5.05 -3.98 -0.39
CA LEU A 90 4.73 -4.93 0.68
C LEU A 90 3.75 -6.01 0.20
N VAL A 91 2.68 -5.66 -0.53
CA VAL A 91 1.75 -6.65 -1.11
C VAL A 91 2.49 -7.62 -2.02
N GLN A 92 3.36 -7.12 -2.90
CA GLN A 92 4.14 -7.97 -3.80
C GLN A 92 5.09 -8.89 -3.05
N ALA A 93 5.79 -8.36 -2.04
CA ALA A 93 6.73 -9.13 -1.23
C ALA A 93 6.02 -10.23 -0.44
N TYR A 94 4.94 -9.91 0.28
CA TYR A 94 4.16 -10.89 1.05
C TYR A 94 3.55 -11.98 0.16
N ARG A 95 3.02 -11.64 -1.03
CA ARG A 95 2.56 -12.65 -2.00
C ARG A 95 3.69 -13.54 -2.51
N GLY A 96 4.88 -12.97 -2.72
CA GLY A 96 6.08 -13.73 -3.08
C GLY A 96 6.45 -14.75 -2.01
N PHE A 97 6.43 -14.35 -0.73
CA PHE A 97 6.65 -15.26 0.39
C PHE A 97 5.55 -16.33 0.51
N GLU A 98 4.27 -15.93 0.40
CA GLU A 98 3.13 -16.86 0.42
C GLU A 98 3.30 -18.00 -0.59
N VAL A 99 3.66 -17.66 -1.84
CA VAL A 99 3.89 -18.65 -2.89
C VAL A 99 5.03 -19.59 -2.52
N ARG A 100 6.16 -19.06 -2.06
CA ARG A 100 7.34 -19.87 -1.70
C ARG A 100 7.07 -20.81 -0.51
N TYR A 101 6.38 -20.32 0.52
CA TYR A 101 5.95 -21.17 1.65
C TYR A 101 4.93 -22.22 1.22
N ARG A 102 3.99 -21.88 0.33
CA ARG A 102 3.04 -22.84 -0.23
C ARG A 102 3.76 -23.93 -1.02
N THR A 103 4.79 -23.57 -1.81
CA THR A 103 5.61 -24.55 -2.54
C THR A 103 6.32 -25.50 -1.59
N LEU A 104 6.94 -25.00 -0.51
CA LEU A 104 7.58 -25.84 0.52
C LEU A 104 6.60 -26.75 1.26
N HIS A 105 5.34 -26.33 1.38
CA HIS A 105 4.29 -27.17 1.96
C HIS A 105 3.86 -28.29 1.01
N GLN A 106 3.73 -28.00 -0.29
CA GLN A 106 3.19 -28.92 -1.30
C GLN A 106 4.22 -29.90 -1.87
N ILE A 107 5.50 -29.51 -1.90
CA ILE A 107 6.59 -30.31 -2.46
C ILE A 107 7.46 -30.79 -1.30
N GLU A 108 7.69 -32.10 -1.21
CA GLU A 108 8.63 -32.64 -0.24
C GLU A 108 10.05 -32.30 -0.68
N THR A 109 10.67 -31.36 0.04
CA THR A 109 12.02 -30.88 -0.25
C THR A 109 13.02 -31.51 0.72
N PRO A 110 14.11 -32.14 0.25
CA PRO A 110 15.09 -32.80 1.12
C PRO A 110 15.75 -31.83 2.11
N ASN A 111 15.83 -30.53 1.77
CA ASN A 111 16.43 -29.48 2.61
C ASN A 111 15.39 -28.48 3.16
N ILE A 112 14.16 -28.96 3.45
CA ILE A 112 13.05 -28.10 3.91
C ILE A 112 13.42 -27.17 5.08
N VAL A 113 14.28 -27.61 6.01
CA VAL A 113 14.67 -26.80 7.17
C VAL A 113 15.53 -25.60 6.77
N GLU A 114 16.45 -25.77 5.83
CA GLU A 114 17.33 -24.70 5.38
C GLU A 114 16.56 -23.68 4.53
N GLU A 115 15.70 -24.16 3.64
CA GLU A 115 14.84 -23.29 2.85
C GLU A 115 13.84 -22.52 3.71
N LEU A 116 13.24 -23.17 4.71
CA LEU A 116 12.33 -22.50 5.64
C LEU A 116 13.06 -21.42 6.45
N ARG A 117 14.28 -21.68 6.92
CA ARG A 117 15.10 -20.66 7.62
C ARG A 117 15.41 -19.47 6.72
N ALA A 118 15.77 -19.71 5.47
CA ALA A 118 16.07 -18.64 4.52
C ALA A 118 14.84 -17.79 4.18
N LEU A 119 13.65 -18.41 4.13
CA LEU A 119 12.40 -17.66 3.99
C LEU A 119 12.07 -16.86 5.25
N ASP A 120 12.21 -17.45 6.43
CA ASP A 120 11.93 -16.79 7.70
C ASP A 120 12.85 -15.59 7.94
N SER A 121 14.14 -15.69 7.55
CA SER A 121 15.06 -14.54 7.64
C SER A 121 14.64 -13.42 6.70
N GLY A 122 14.30 -13.74 5.44
CA GLY A 122 13.82 -12.74 4.49
C GLY A 122 12.48 -12.10 4.92
N LEU A 123 11.60 -12.87 5.56
CA LEU A 123 10.35 -12.35 6.11
C LEU A 123 10.60 -11.43 7.31
N ALA A 124 11.59 -11.74 8.15
CA ALA A 124 11.99 -10.89 9.28
C ALA A 124 12.56 -9.55 8.79
N GLU A 125 13.45 -9.57 7.80
CA GLU A 125 13.99 -8.36 7.16
C GLU A 125 12.87 -7.49 6.55
N LEU A 126 11.89 -8.12 5.88
CA LEU A 126 10.75 -7.40 5.33
C LEU A 126 9.96 -6.68 6.44
N ARG A 127 9.70 -7.37 7.56
CA ARG A 127 8.96 -6.81 8.71
C ARG A 127 9.71 -5.64 9.35
N GLU A 128 11.02 -5.75 9.49
CA GLU A 128 11.86 -4.67 9.99
C GLU A 128 11.81 -3.46 9.05
N SER A 129 11.93 -3.68 7.74
CA SER A 129 11.82 -2.61 6.75
C SER A 129 10.44 -1.92 6.79
N GLN A 130 9.38 -2.69 7.03
CA GLN A 130 8.01 -2.19 7.13
C GLN A 130 7.83 -1.29 8.36
N MET A 131 8.35 -1.68 9.52
CA MET A 131 8.23 -0.88 10.75
C MET A 131 8.91 0.49 10.59
N ALA A 132 10.01 0.54 9.83
CA ALA A 132 10.71 1.79 9.55
C ALA A 132 9.95 2.75 8.61
N THR A 133 9.05 2.24 7.76
CA THR A 133 8.40 3.02 6.69
C THR A 133 6.91 3.29 6.92
N VAL A 134 6.20 2.42 7.66
CA VAL A 134 4.73 2.50 7.82
C VAL A 134 4.30 3.06 9.17
N ASP A 135 5.13 2.92 10.21
CA ASP A 135 4.82 3.34 11.59
C ASP A 135 5.62 4.58 12.05
N ALA A 136 6.38 5.21 11.15
CA ALA A 136 7.11 6.47 11.38
C ALA A 136 6.20 7.69 11.24
#